data_AF-A0A1F8Q9V4-F1
#
_entry.id   AF-A0A1F8Q9V4-F1
#
_cell.length_a   1.000
_cell.length_b   1.000
_cell.length_c   1.000
_cell.angle_alpha   90.00
_cell.angle_beta   90.00
_cell.angle_gamma   90.00
#
_symmetry.space_group_name_H-M   'P 1'
#
loop_
_entity.id
_entity.type
_entity.pdbx_description
1 polymer ?
#
loop_
_entity_poly.entity_id
_entity_poly.type
_entity_poly.pdbx_seq_one_letter_code
_entity_poly.pdbx_strand_id
1 'polypeptide(L)'
;MAEELGKIEKPPVDSFKKGRKLFFVPLIYKNDELPVDYIGKYHKYWEQVEKQVAELVSKLGSVNRIYHELIAVSGKEASQSIKDLCESSHKIVQEYLEKQAQFEAMEDYDILTEFMDWNRCLIVGLQNPKVTTKVYEFFIEAGKKRNEYIARKIDETLKTDEIGLLLMRENHQVQFPQDIQVFYVSPPALDEIKRWLRERESDAGDETGRT
;
A
#
# COMPACT_ATOMS: atom_id res chain seq x y z
N MET A 1 -4.93 31.59 36.39
CA MET A 1 -4.32 30.25 36.48
C MET A 1 -4.81 29.48 35.28
N ALA A 2 -3.92 29.07 34.38
CA ALA A 2 -4.28 28.29 33.20
C ALA A 2 -4.22 26.80 33.58
N GLU A 3 -5.34 26.10 33.52
CA GLU A 3 -5.38 24.65 33.65
C GLU A 3 -4.77 24.01 32.39
N GLU A 4 -3.71 23.21 32.57
CA GLU A 4 -3.14 22.39 31.51
C GLU A 4 -4.11 21.25 31.18
N LEU A 5 -4.73 21.33 29.99
CA LEU A 5 -5.59 20.28 29.44
C LEU A 5 -4.77 19.01 29.19
N GLY A 6 -5.15 17.94 29.89
CA GLY A 6 -4.99 16.52 29.54
C GLY A 6 -3.70 16.11 28.82
N LYS A 7 -2.67 15.72 29.57
CA LYS A 7 -1.61 14.85 29.04
C LYS A 7 -2.24 13.53 28.59
N ILE A 8 -2.34 13.33 27.28
CA ILE A 8 -2.62 12.01 26.72
C ILE A 8 -1.38 11.16 27.00
N GLU A 9 -1.43 10.35 28.06
CA GLU A 9 -0.41 9.34 28.30
C GLU A 9 -0.42 8.37 27.11
N LYS A 10 0.70 8.33 26.37
CA LYS A 10 0.89 7.32 25.34
C LYS A 10 0.77 5.95 26.03
N PRO A 11 -0.11 5.04 25.58
CA PRO A 11 -0.24 3.74 26.21
C PRO A 11 1.12 3.02 26.21
N PRO A 12 1.46 2.28 27.28
CA PRO A 12 2.73 1.60 27.38
C PRO A 12 2.90 0.61 26.21
N VAL A 13 4.08 0.58 25.59
CA VAL A 13 4.38 -0.25 24.39
C VAL A 13 4.02 -1.73 24.61
N ASP A 14 4.08 -2.22 25.86
CA ASP A 14 3.70 -3.58 26.21
C ASP A 14 2.22 -3.91 25.96
N SER A 15 1.30 -2.93 26.02
CA SER A 15 -0.11 -3.17 25.68
C SER A 15 -0.31 -3.47 24.19
N PHE A 16 0.64 -3.03 23.35
CA PHE A 16 0.64 -3.31 21.93
C PHE A 16 1.33 -4.63 21.61
N LYS A 17 1.98 -5.37 22.52
CA LYS A 17 2.68 -6.61 22.11
C LYS A 17 1.74 -7.74 21.68
N LYS A 18 0.51 -7.77 22.19
CA LYS A 18 -0.52 -8.76 21.82
C LYS A 18 -1.43 -8.24 20.69
N GLY A 19 -2.18 -9.14 20.07
CA GLY A 19 -3.11 -8.86 18.98
C GLY A 19 -2.44 -8.84 17.60
N ARG A 20 -3.28 -9.03 16.57
CA ARG A 20 -2.89 -9.01 15.17
C ARG A 20 -2.49 -7.60 14.75
N LYS A 21 -1.42 -7.47 13.98
CA LYS A 21 -0.91 -6.16 13.54
C LYS A 21 -0.62 -6.13 12.06
N LEU A 22 -0.82 -4.97 11.45
CA LEU A 22 -0.36 -4.67 10.10
C LEU A 22 0.54 -3.45 10.12
N PHE A 23 1.75 -3.60 9.62
CA PHE A 23 2.60 -2.48 9.23
C PHE A 23 2.23 -2.11 7.81
N PHE A 24 1.49 -1.02 7.65
CA PHE A 24 0.97 -0.56 6.38
C PHE A 24 1.98 0.38 5.72
N VAL A 25 2.52 -0.03 4.58
CA VAL A 25 3.47 0.74 3.77
C VAL A 25 2.78 1.17 2.47
N PRO A 26 2.61 2.48 2.23
CA PRO A 26 2.14 2.98 0.95
C PRO A 26 3.02 2.52 -0.21
N LEU A 27 2.41 1.89 -1.22
CA LEU A 27 3.15 1.61 -2.45
C LEU A 27 3.29 2.87 -3.29
N ILE A 28 4.54 3.23 -3.57
CA ILE A 28 4.90 4.27 -4.53
C ILE A 28 5.75 3.63 -5.62
N TYR A 29 5.45 3.99 -6.86
CA TYR A 29 6.17 3.52 -8.04
C TYR A 29 6.97 4.66 -8.66
N LYS A 30 7.98 4.28 -9.45
CA LYS A 30 8.64 5.15 -10.42
C LYS A 30 8.30 4.64 -11.82
N ASN A 31 8.25 5.54 -12.79
CA ASN A 31 8.35 5.18 -14.20
C ASN A 31 9.53 5.95 -14.81
N ASP A 32 10.01 5.51 -15.97
CA ASP A 32 11.22 6.06 -16.61
C ASP A 32 11.02 7.48 -17.17
N GLU A 33 9.78 7.97 -17.21
CA GLU A 33 9.40 9.29 -17.70
C GLU A 33 9.31 10.34 -16.58
N LEU A 34 9.44 9.92 -15.31
CA LEU A 34 9.36 10.84 -14.17
C LEU A 34 10.63 11.70 -14.05
N PRO A 35 10.50 13.00 -13.80
CA PRO A 35 11.67 13.87 -13.68
C PRO A 35 12.59 13.53 -12.50
N VAL A 36 13.85 13.93 -12.65
CA VAL A 36 14.96 13.60 -11.72
C VAL A 36 14.64 14.00 -10.27
N ASP A 37 13.90 15.09 -10.08
CA ASP A 37 13.52 15.58 -8.76
C ASP A 37 12.46 14.69 -8.06
N TYR A 38 11.67 13.90 -8.80
CA TYR A 38 10.83 12.83 -8.25
C TYR A 38 11.67 11.63 -7.84
N ILE A 39 12.62 11.21 -8.70
CA ILE A 39 13.47 10.04 -8.44
C ILE A 39 14.21 10.18 -7.10
N GLY A 40 14.73 11.39 -6.80
CA GLY A 40 15.35 11.68 -5.50
C GLY A 40 14.38 11.50 -4.32
N LYS A 41 13.13 11.97 -4.44
CA LYS A 41 12.10 11.82 -3.40
C LYS A 41 11.69 10.36 -3.24
N TYR A 42 11.56 9.63 -4.34
CA TYR A 42 11.25 8.20 -4.37
C TYR A 42 12.31 7.36 -3.63
N HIS A 43 13.60 7.60 -3.88
CA HIS A 43 14.66 6.89 -3.16
C HIS A 43 14.67 7.24 -1.66
N LYS A 44 14.52 8.52 -1.33
CA LYS A 44 14.41 8.99 0.06
C LYS A 44 13.21 8.36 0.77
N TYR A 45 12.08 8.20 0.08
CA TYR A 45 10.90 7.51 0.61
C TYR A 45 11.23 6.09 1.02
N TRP A 46 11.76 5.27 0.11
CA TRP A 46 12.05 3.87 0.40
C TRP A 46 13.13 3.69 1.48
N GLU A 47 14.15 4.55 1.52
CA GLU A 47 15.14 4.55 2.61
C GLU A 47 14.49 4.84 3.98
N GLN A 48 13.55 5.79 4.04
CA GLN A 48 12.84 6.12 5.26
C GLN A 48 11.83 5.03 5.68
N VAL A 49 11.19 4.36 4.71
CA VAL A 49 10.33 3.19 4.96
C VAL A 49 11.14 2.09 5.63
N GLU A 50 12.30 1.71 5.09
CA GLU A 50 13.17 0.67 5.68
C GLU A 50 13.49 0.98 7.15
N LYS A 51 13.88 2.22 7.45
CA LYS A 51 14.18 2.66 8.82
C LYS A 51 12.96 2.58 9.74
N GLN A 52 11.81 3.07 9.30
CA GLN A 52 10.59 3.07 10.12
C GLN A 52 10.06 1.67 10.37
N VAL A 53 10.09 0.78 9.38
CA VAL A 53 9.68 -0.62 9.57
C VAL A 53 10.64 -1.33 10.52
N ALA A 54 11.96 -1.12 10.39
CA ALA A 54 12.94 -1.67 11.34
C ALA A 54 12.70 -1.18 12.77
N GLU A 55 12.37 0.10 12.96
CA GLU A 55 11.99 0.65 14.27
C GLU A 55 10.72 0.00 14.84
N LEU A 56 9.67 -0.17 14.03
CA LEU A 56 8.45 -0.86 14.46
C LEU A 56 8.75 -2.30 14.85
N VAL A 57 9.55 -3.02 14.07
CA VAL A 57 9.97 -4.39 14.36
C VAL A 57 10.71 -4.47 15.70
N SER A 58 11.65 -3.56 15.96
CA SER A 58 12.39 -3.53 17.23
C SER A 58 11.52 -3.30 18.47
N LYS A 59 10.37 -2.62 18.31
CA LYS A 59 9.47 -2.26 19.42
C LYS A 59 8.35 -3.27 19.62
N LEU A 60 7.81 -3.83 18.53
CA LEU A 60 6.56 -4.59 18.52
C LEU A 60 6.75 -6.08 18.24
N GLY A 61 7.82 -6.48 17.54
CA GLY A 61 8.09 -7.87 17.19
C GLY A 61 8.45 -8.07 15.71
N SER A 62 8.88 -9.29 15.37
CA SER A 62 9.23 -9.66 14.00
C SER A 62 8.01 -9.72 13.08
N VAL A 63 8.21 -9.42 11.79
CA VAL A 63 7.21 -9.64 10.74
C VAL A 63 7.06 -11.14 10.49
N ASN A 64 5.82 -11.63 10.51
CA ASN A 64 5.46 -13.04 10.26
C ASN A 64 4.88 -13.25 8.86
N ARG A 65 4.08 -12.30 8.38
CA ARG A 65 3.38 -12.36 7.08
C ARG A 65 3.77 -11.17 6.22
N ILE A 66 3.85 -11.38 4.90
CA ILE A 66 4.07 -10.31 3.93
C ILE A 66 2.94 -10.35 2.91
N TYR A 67 2.38 -9.19 2.65
CA TYR A 67 1.32 -8.97 1.67
C TYR A 67 1.74 -7.84 0.74
N HIS A 68 1.55 -8.02 -0.56
CA HIS A 68 1.91 -7.02 -1.56
C HIS A 68 0.80 -6.89 -2.59
N GLU A 69 0.33 -5.67 -2.82
CA GLU A 69 -0.70 -5.39 -3.82
C GLU A 69 -0.22 -5.81 -5.22
N LEU A 70 -1.15 -6.29 -6.05
CA LEU A 70 -0.91 -6.72 -7.44
C LEU A 70 -0.09 -8.01 -7.59
N ILE A 71 0.12 -8.77 -6.51
CA ILE A 71 0.83 -10.06 -6.55
C ILE A 71 -0.14 -11.19 -6.18
N ALA A 72 -0.54 -11.98 -7.18
CA ALA A 72 -1.48 -13.10 -7.05
C ALA A 72 -0.81 -14.48 -6.98
N VAL A 73 0.52 -14.53 -7.01
CA VAL A 73 1.32 -15.77 -6.93
C VAL A 73 2.03 -15.87 -5.58
N SER A 74 2.25 -17.09 -5.10
CA SER A 74 2.96 -17.38 -3.84
C SER A 74 4.31 -18.07 -4.09
N GLY A 75 5.15 -18.14 -3.05
CA GLY A 75 6.42 -18.86 -3.10
C GLY A 75 7.51 -18.14 -3.89
N LYS A 76 8.38 -18.89 -4.57
CA LYS A 76 9.56 -18.32 -5.27
C LYS A 76 9.19 -17.35 -6.40
N GLU A 77 8.05 -17.59 -7.06
CA GLU A 77 7.56 -16.75 -8.14
C GLU A 77 7.14 -15.36 -7.64
N ALA A 78 6.59 -15.27 -6.42
CA ALA A 78 6.19 -14.00 -5.82
C ALA A 78 7.35 -13.01 -5.71
N SER A 79 8.53 -13.49 -5.27
CA SER A 79 9.72 -12.63 -5.13
C SER A 79 10.13 -12.03 -6.49
N GLN A 80 10.13 -12.84 -7.54
CA GLN A 80 10.46 -12.36 -8.89
C GLN A 80 9.38 -11.38 -9.40
N SER A 81 8.10 -11.68 -9.23
CA SER A 81 7.01 -10.78 -9.63
C SER A 81 7.06 -9.43 -8.91
N ILE A 82 7.41 -9.42 -7.62
CA ILE A 82 7.59 -8.16 -6.87
C ILE A 82 8.79 -7.38 -7.41
N LYS A 83 9.90 -8.05 -7.71
CA LYS A 83 11.09 -7.41 -8.28
C LYS A 83 10.80 -6.74 -9.62
N ASP A 84 10.07 -7.42 -10.50
CA ASP A 84 9.68 -6.91 -11.82
C ASP A 84 8.69 -5.75 -11.70
N LEU A 85 7.84 -5.75 -10.67
CA LEU A 85 6.86 -4.69 -10.40
C LEU A 85 7.50 -3.45 -9.76
N CYS A 86 8.33 -3.63 -8.73
CA CYS A 86 8.99 -2.55 -8.00
C CYS A 86 10.22 -3.07 -7.24
N GLU A 87 11.41 -2.77 -7.76
CA GLU A 87 12.69 -3.15 -7.15
C GLU A 87 12.86 -2.64 -5.71
N SER A 88 12.32 -1.46 -5.39
CA SER A 88 12.47 -0.89 -4.04
C SER A 88 11.57 -1.56 -3.01
N SER A 89 10.34 -1.94 -3.39
CA SER A 89 9.49 -2.74 -2.51
C SER A 89 10.00 -4.17 -2.39
N HIS A 90 10.62 -4.72 -3.44
CA HIS A 90 11.27 -6.03 -3.41
C HIS A 90 12.38 -6.10 -2.36
N LYS A 91 13.22 -5.07 -2.24
CA LYS A 91 14.32 -5.03 -1.27
C LYS A 91 13.84 -5.22 0.17
N ILE A 92 12.80 -4.49 0.58
CA ILE A 92 12.24 -4.62 1.93
C ILE A 92 11.51 -5.96 2.12
N VAL A 93 10.77 -6.44 1.12
CA VAL A 93 10.12 -7.76 1.18
C VAL A 93 11.16 -8.87 1.35
N GLN A 94 12.24 -8.84 0.56
CA GLN A 94 13.31 -9.83 0.59
C GLN A 94 13.97 -9.89 1.97
N GLU A 95 14.24 -8.74 2.61
CA GLU A 95 14.82 -8.68 3.95
C GLU A 95 14.00 -9.50 4.96
N TYR A 96 12.66 -9.39 4.92
CA TYR A 96 11.80 -10.10 5.88
C TYR A 96 11.54 -11.56 5.48
N LEU A 97 11.55 -11.89 4.19
CA LEU A 97 11.54 -13.30 3.75
C LEU A 97 12.79 -14.05 4.25
N GLU A 98 13.96 -13.42 4.18
CA GLU A 98 15.21 -13.98 4.73
C GLU A 98 15.16 -14.15 6.26
N LYS A 99 14.36 -13.32 6.94
CA LYS A 99 14.04 -13.43 8.37
C LYS A 99 12.87 -14.38 8.67
N GLN A 100 12.58 -15.31 7.76
CA GLN A 100 11.57 -16.37 7.89
C GLN A 100 10.10 -15.89 7.86
N ALA A 101 9.82 -14.66 7.45
CA ALA A 101 8.45 -14.26 7.15
C ALA A 101 7.90 -15.04 5.95
N GLN A 102 6.59 -15.27 5.92
CA GLN A 102 5.91 -15.97 4.83
C GLN A 102 5.19 -14.98 3.93
N PHE A 103 5.40 -15.11 2.62
CA PHE A 103 4.61 -14.36 1.65
C PHE A 103 3.23 -15.01 1.48
N GLU A 104 2.19 -14.20 1.62
CA GLU A 104 0.80 -14.59 1.41
C GLU A 104 0.24 -13.81 0.22
N ALA A 105 -0.16 -14.53 -0.83
CA ALA A 105 -0.92 -13.94 -1.93
C ALA A 105 -2.30 -13.52 -1.40
N MET A 106 -2.48 -12.20 -1.22
CA MET A 106 -3.78 -11.63 -0.84
C MET A 106 -4.68 -11.32 -2.04
N GLU A 107 -4.15 -11.46 -3.25
CA GLU A 107 -4.87 -11.25 -4.50
C GLU A 107 -5.28 -12.59 -5.11
N ASP A 108 -6.44 -12.60 -5.76
CA ASP A 108 -6.84 -13.67 -6.66
C ASP A 108 -6.55 -13.26 -8.11
N TYR A 109 -6.03 -14.18 -8.91
CA TYR A 109 -5.63 -13.87 -10.28
C TYR A 109 -6.81 -13.37 -11.14
N ASP A 110 -7.95 -14.04 -11.08
CA ASP A 110 -9.11 -13.70 -11.90
C ASP A 110 -9.74 -12.37 -11.44
N ILE A 111 -9.87 -12.18 -10.13
CA ILE A 111 -10.40 -10.92 -9.57
C ILE A 111 -9.49 -9.73 -9.88
N LEU A 112 -8.18 -9.93 -9.74
CA LEU A 112 -7.19 -8.88 -9.99
C LEU A 112 -7.18 -8.51 -11.48
N THR A 113 -7.14 -9.48 -12.39
CA THR A 113 -7.07 -9.22 -13.83
C THR A 113 -8.37 -8.59 -14.35
N GLU A 114 -9.53 -9.02 -13.86
CA GLU A 114 -10.83 -8.36 -14.12
C GLU A 114 -10.80 -6.88 -13.71
N PHE A 115 -10.36 -6.58 -12.49
CA PHE A 115 -10.23 -5.20 -12.01
C PHE A 115 -9.26 -4.37 -12.88
N MET A 116 -8.12 -4.95 -13.25
CA MET A 116 -7.11 -4.28 -14.07
C MET A 116 -7.60 -4.00 -15.49
N ASP A 117 -8.32 -4.93 -16.11
CA ASP A 117 -8.83 -4.74 -17.47
C ASP A 117 -9.93 -3.68 -17.52
N TRP A 118 -10.84 -3.63 -16.55
CA TRP A 118 -11.78 -2.52 -16.44
C TRP A 118 -11.09 -1.17 -16.23
N ASN A 119 -10.04 -1.13 -15.40
CA ASN A 119 -9.24 0.08 -15.22
C ASN A 119 -8.53 0.51 -16.50
N ARG A 120 -7.97 -0.43 -17.27
CA ARG A 120 -7.33 -0.15 -18.58
C ARG A 120 -8.31 0.47 -19.56
N CYS A 121 -9.55 -0.04 -19.63
CA CYS A 121 -10.59 0.54 -20.47
C CYS A 121 -10.84 2.02 -20.13
N LEU A 122 -10.83 2.38 -18.84
CA LEU A 122 -10.98 3.77 -18.40
C LEU A 122 -9.78 4.64 -18.77
N ILE A 123 -8.56 4.13 -18.58
CA ILE A 123 -7.31 4.85 -18.89
C ILE A 123 -7.18 5.15 -20.39
N VAL A 124 -7.57 4.23 -21.27
CA VAL A 124 -7.51 4.42 -22.73
C VAL A 124 -8.43 5.57 -23.21
N GLY A 125 -9.48 5.89 -22.45
CA GLY A 125 -10.43 6.93 -22.78
C GLY A 125 -11.55 6.42 -23.70
N LEU A 126 -12.78 6.44 -23.20
CA LEU A 126 -13.98 5.97 -23.91
C LEU A 126 -14.82 7.16 -24.40
N GLN A 127 -15.18 7.16 -25.69
CA GLN A 127 -15.88 8.28 -26.31
C GLN A 127 -17.38 8.31 -26.04
N ASN A 128 -18.03 7.14 -25.94
CA ASN A 128 -19.48 7.07 -25.78
C ASN A 128 -19.86 7.09 -24.29
N PRO A 129 -20.62 8.10 -23.81
CA PRO A 129 -20.94 8.22 -22.38
C PRO A 129 -21.66 7.01 -21.79
N LYS A 130 -22.56 6.35 -22.54
CA LYS A 130 -23.27 5.15 -22.07
C LYS A 130 -22.30 3.98 -21.83
N VAL A 131 -21.32 3.84 -22.72
CA VAL A 131 -20.27 2.82 -22.58
C VAL A 131 -19.36 3.17 -21.40
N THR A 132 -18.95 4.44 -21.28
CA THR A 132 -18.15 4.92 -20.14
C THR A 132 -18.83 4.63 -18.80
N THR A 133 -20.12 4.92 -18.67
CA THR A 133 -20.89 4.60 -17.46
C THR A 133 -20.89 3.10 -17.16
N LYS A 134 -21.11 2.26 -18.16
CA LYS A 134 -21.13 0.80 -17.97
C LYS A 134 -19.77 0.25 -17.53
N VAL A 135 -18.68 0.69 -18.17
CA VAL A 135 -17.32 0.29 -17.78
C VAL A 135 -17.00 0.77 -16.37
N TYR A 136 -17.41 1.98 -16.00
CA TYR A 136 -17.22 2.50 -14.64
C TYR A 136 -17.99 1.69 -13.59
N GLU A 137 -19.24 1.30 -13.87
CA GLU A 137 -20.03 0.41 -12.99
C GLU A 137 -19.28 -0.92 -12.74
N PHE A 138 -18.80 -1.58 -13.79
CA PHE A 138 -18.04 -2.83 -13.67
C PHE A 138 -16.70 -2.64 -12.94
N PHE A 139 -16.00 -1.54 -13.18
CA PHE A 139 -14.77 -1.20 -12.45
C PHE A 139 -15.02 -1.08 -10.94
N ILE A 140 -16.09 -0.39 -10.53
CA ILE A 140 -16.45 -0.24 -9.12
C ILE A 140 -16.84 -1.58 -8.50
N GLU A 141 -17.62 -2.39 -9.20
CA GLU A 141 -18.03 -3.72 -8.73
C GLU A 141 -16.82 -4.65 -8.55
N ALA A 142 -15.95 -4.76 -9.55
CA ALA A 142 -14.72 -5.54 -9.48
C ALA A 142 -13.80 -5.03 -8.36
N GLY A 143 -13.69 -3.72 -8.19
CA GLY A 143 -12.93 -3.11 -7.09
C GLY A 143 -13.47 -3.49 -5.71
N LYS A 144 -14.80 -3.48 -5.53
CA LYS A 144 -15.43 -3.92 -4.28
C LYS A 144 -15.15 -5.39 -3.99
N LYS A 145 -15.37 -6.26 -4.98
CA LYS A 145 -15.07 -7.71 -4.90
C LYS A 145 -13.61 -7.98 -4.52
N ARG A 146 -12.68 -7.23 -5.13
CA ARG A 146 -11.24 -7.29 -4.81
C ARG A 146 -10.94 -6.88 -3.37
N ASN A 147 -11.48 -5.76 -2.90
CA ASN A 147 -11.27 -5.31 -1.52
C ASN A 147 -11.81 -6.30 -0.49
N GLU A 148 -12.98 -6.89 -0.74
CA GLU A 148 -13.58 -7.93 0.11
C GLU A 148 -12.73 -9.20 0.13
N TYR A 149 -12.19 -9.61 -1.02
CA TYR A 149 -11.28 -10.75 -1.11
C TYR A 149 -10.00 -10.52 -0.31
N ILE A 150 -9.34 -9.37 -0.50
CA ILE A 150 -8.12 -9.00 0.22
C ILE A 150 -8.35 -8.99 1.73
N ALA A 151 -9.44 -8.34 2.19
CA ALA A 151 -9.80 -8.29 3.61
C ALA A 151 -9.94 -9.69 4.21
N ARG A 152 -10.69 -10.56 3.52
CA ARG A 152 -10.87 -11.96 3.94
C ARG A 152 -9.54 -12.73 3.96
N LYS A 153 -8.68 -12.56 2.95
CA LYS A 153 -7.38 -13.23 2.91
C LYS A 153 -6.45 -12.83 4.03
N ILE A 154 -6.41 -11.55 4.36
CA ILE A 154 -5.62 -11.07 5.49
C ILE A 154 -6.20 -11.63 6.81
N ASP A 155 -7.52 -11.64 6.97
CA ASP A 155 -8.16 -12.23 8.16
C ASP A 155 -7.85 -13.73 8.32
N GLU A 156 -7.91 -14.48 7.22
CA GLU A 156 -7.63 -15.92 7.18
C GLU A 156 -6.16 -16.23 7.49
N THR A 157 -5.21 -15.41 7.02
CA THR A 157 -3.79 -15.74 7.01
C THR A 157 -3.01 -15.14 8.18
N LEU A 158 -3.37 -13.92 8.62
CA LEU A 158 -2.72 -13.26 9.76
C LEU A 158 -3.25 -13.86 11.06
N LYS A 159 -2.44 -14.70 11.71
CA LYS A 159 -2.82 -15.44 12.92
C LYS A 159 -2.70 -14.57 14.17
N THR A 160 -3.24 -15.08 15.27
CA THR A 160 -3.17 -14.43 16.59
C THR A 160 -1.74 -14.04 16.94
N ASP A 161 -1.57 -12.80 17.41
CA ASP A 161 -0.28 -12.21 17.78
C ASP A 161 0.76 -12.10 16.64
N GLU A 162 0.39 -12.39 15.38
CA GLU A 162 1.26 -12.18 14.22
C GLU A 162 1.26 -10.71 13.77
N ILE A 163 2.37 -10.34 13.14
CA ILE A 163 2.58 -9.05 12.49
C ILE A 163 2.71 -9.27 10.99
N GLY A 164 1.86 -8.60 10.22
CA GLY A 164 1.95 -8.54 8.76
C GLY A 164 2.62 -7.26 8.28
N LEU A 165 3.46 -7.36 7.26
CA LEU A 165 3.91 -6.23 6.45
C LEU A 165 3.00 -6.14 5.22
N LEU A 166 2.21 -5.09 5.12
CA LEU A 166 1.27 -4.86 4.01
C LEU A 166 1.77 -3.69 3.16
N LEU A 167 2.11 -3.99 1.90
CA LEU A 167 2.45 -2.98 0.91
C LEU A 167 1.25 -2.81 -0.04
N MET A 168 0.60 -1.64 0.01
CA MET A 168 -0.59 -1.35 -0.80
C MET A 168 -0.75 0.16 -1.03
N ARG A 169 -1.46 0.56 -2.08
CA ARG A 169 -1.81 1.97 -2.31
C ARG A 169 -2.59 2.58 -1.14
N GLU A 170 -2.36 3.85 -0.83
CA GLU A 170 -2.98 4.53 0.33
C GLU A 170 -4.51 4.58 0.26
N ASN A 171 -5.07 4.90 -0.91
CA ASN A 171 -6.50 5.10 -1.10
C ASN A 171 -7.24 3.78 -1.37
N HIS A 172 -6.80 2.68 -0.75
CA HIS A 172 -7.53 1.42 -0.79
C HIS A 172 -8.85 1.53 -0.01
N GLN A 173 -9.80 0.65 -0.30
CA GLN A 173 -11.10 0.61 0.40
C GLN A 173 -11.28 -0.67 1.22
N VAL A 174 -10.20 -1.46 1.36
CA VAL A 174 -10.16 -2.67 2.20
C VAL A 174 -10.55 -2.34 3.64
N GLN A 175 -11.52 -3.08 4.17
CA GLN A 175 -11.97 -2.98 5.56
C GLN A 175 -11.34 -4.14 6.34
N PHE A 176 -10.30 -3.86 7.13
CA PHE A 176 -9.67 -4.88 7.96
C PHE A 176 -10.56 -5.25 9.16
N PRO A 177 -10.48 -6.51 9.65
CA PRO A 177 -11.08 -6.90 10.93
C PRO A 177 -10.73 -5.94 12.07
N GLN A 178 -11.69 -5.68 12.96
CA GLN A 178 -11.57 -4.67 14.03
C GLN A 178 -10.47 -4.98 15.06
N ASP A 179 -10.08 -6.25 15.19
CA ASP A 179 -9.02 -6.70 16.10
C ASP A 179 -7.61 -6.57 15.49
N ILE A 180 -7.49 -6.20 14.21
CA ILE A 180 -6.21 -5.90 13.57
C ILE A 180 -5.83 -4.44 13.83
N GLN A 181 -4.67 -4.26 14.47
CA GLN A 181 -4.10 -2.94 14.70
C GLN A 181 -3.23 -2.53 13.51
N VAL A 182 -3.59 -1.44 12.85
CA VAL A 182 -2.85 -0.93 11.68
C VAL A 182 -1.88 0.16 12.12
N PHE A 183 -0.58 -0.08 11.90
CA PHE A 183 0.50 0.87 12.10
C PHE A 183 0.91 1.43 10.74
N TYR A 184 0.58 2.68 10.51
CA TYR A 184 0.85 3.34 9.24
C TYR A 184 2.31 3.81 9.16
N VAL A 185 3.03 3.38 8.13
CA VAL A 185 4.41 3.80 7.84
C VAL A 185 4.35 5.04 6.94
N SER A 186 4.32 6.21 7.57
CA SER A 186 4.21 7.51 6.89
C SER A 186 5.50 8.32 7.06
N PRO A 187 6.57 8.03 6.30
CA PRO A 187 7.79 8.81 6.36
C PRO A 187 7.60 10.23 5.80
N PRO A 188 8.36 11.24 6.28
CA PRO A 188 8.24 12.62 5.76
C PRO A 188 8.35 12.75 4.24
N ALA A 189 9.15 11.89 3.59
CA ALA A 189 9.27 11.86 2.14
C ALA A 189 7.94 11.51 1.42
N LEU A 190 7.00 10.82 2.08
CA LEU A 190 5.67 10.56 1.52
C LEU A 190 4.91 11.88 1.29
N ASP A 191 4.94 12.79 2.26
CA ASP A 191 4.29 14.10 2.15
C ASP A 191 4.97 14.99 1.11
N GLU A 192 6.29 14.90 0.98
CA GLU A 192 7.06 15.58 -0.07
C GLU A 192 6.63 15.12 -1.48
N ILE A 193 6.46 13.80 -1.68
CA ILE A 193 5.97 13.22 -2.93
C ILE A 193 4.54 13.69 -3.23
N LYS A 194 3.64 13.61 -2.25
CA LYS A 194 2.26 14.07 -2.39
C LYS A 194 2.18 15.55 -2.75
N ARG A 195 3.00 16.39 -2.13
CA ARG A 195 3.03 17.82 -2.45
C ARG A 195 3.48 18.05 -3.88
N TRP A 196 4.55 17.37 -4.30
CA TRP A 196 5.07 17.45 -5.65
C TRP A 196 4.05 17.01 -6.71
N LEU A 197 3.28 15.94 -6.46
CA LEU A 197 2.24 15.48 -7.38
C LEU A 197 1.13 16.54 -7.55
N ARG A 198 0.66 17.13 -6.44
CA ARG A 198 -0.38 18.18 -6.47
C ARG A 198 0.07 19.45 -7.20
N GLU A 199 1.32 19.87 -7.02
CA GLU A 199 1.88 21.04 -7.71
C GLU A 199 1.80 20.85 -9.24
N ARG A 200 2.13 19.65 -9.73
CA ARG A 200 2.09 19.35 -11.18
C ARG A 200 0.71 19.12 -11.77
N GLU A 201 -0.20 18.53 -11.00
CA GLU A 201 -1.60 18.42 -11.42
C GLU A 201 -2.23 19.81 -11.60
N SER A 202 -1.84 20.77 -10.75
CA SER A 202 -2.27 22.16 -10.85
C SER A 202 -1.68 22.85 -12.08
N ASP A 203 -0.37 22.68 -12.33
CA ASP A 203 0.30 23.27 -13.50
C ASP A 203 -0.26 22.73 -14.83
N ALA A 204 -0.57 21.42 -14.92
CA ALA A 204 -1.15 20.82 -16.12
C ALA A 204 -2.60 21.29 -16.40
N GLY A 205 -3.36 21.58 -15.34
CA GLY A 205 -4.71 22.16 -15.45
C GLY A 205 -4.72 23.60 -15.96
N ASP A 206 -3.69 24.38 -15.63
CA ASP A 206 -3.56 25.77 -16.07
C ASP A 206 -3.08 25.91 -17.53
N GLU A 207 -2.33 24.94 -18.05
CA GLU A 207 -1.90 24.91 -19.46
C GLU A 207 -3.03 24.48 -20.41
N THR A 208 -3.88 23.53 -20.00
CA THR A 208 -5.04 23.08 -20.80
C THR A 208 -6.18 24.10 -20.85
N GLY A 209 -6.21 25.08 -19.94
CA GLY A 209 -7.13 26.22 -19.96
C GLY A 209 -6.70 27.42 -20.82
N ARG A 210 -5.50 27.36 -21.43
CA ARG A 210 -4.90 28.46 -22.23
C ARG A 210 -4.78 28.20 -23.73
N THR A 211 -5.24 27.04 -24.21
CA THR A 211 -5.32 26.68 -25.64
C THR A 211 -6.75 26.65 -26.12
#